data_AF-A0A8S3X2U4-F1
#
_entry.id   AF-A0A8S3X2U4-F1
#
_cell.length_a   1.000
_cell.length_b   1.000
_cell.length_c   1.000
_cell.angle_alpha   90.00
_cell.angle_beta   90.00
_cell.angle_gamma   90.00
#
_symmetry.space_group_name_H-M   'P 1'
#
loop_
_entity.id
_entity.type
_entity.pdbx_description
1 polymer ?
#
loop_
_entity_poly.entity_id
_entity_poly.type
_entity_poly.pdbx_seq_one_letter_code
_entity_poly.pdbx_strand_id
1 'polypeptide(L)'
;MLLALSFVQEGDVITAFEELTESCPREIDAVIDYWEDTYIGRQRRNRRADPKFPIHVWNVHDRVHQGLPRTNNSVEGWHHAFQHTVDCHHPCIFKLIDHFRKEQDRVEIELERFRTGFRNPEASKKKDVQLNRRLVTLMGNYNNDDLLPYLRGISNNLTL
;
A
#
# COMPACT_ATOMS: atom_id res chain seq x y z
N MET A 1 9.10 10.18 8.40
CA MET A 1 9.95 9.01 8.09
C MET A 1 9.34 7.66 8.49
N LEU A 2 8.60 7.53 9.61
CA LEU A 2 7.98 6.23 9.99
C LEU A 2 7.17 5.56 8.86
N LEU A 3 6.38 6.33 8.10
CA LEU A 3 5.64 5.80 6.94
C LEU A 3 6.54 5.20 5.84
N ALA A 4 7.79 5.66 5.72
CA ALA A 4 8.74 5.13 4.75
C ALA A 4 9.16 3.69 5.05
N LEU A 5 8.95 3.20 6.28
CA LEU A 5 9.19 1.79 6.64
C LEU A 5 8.32 0.83 5.80
N SER A 6 7.19 1.27 5.27
CA SER A 6 6.35 0.47 4.37
C SER A 6 7.01 0.16 3.03
N PHE A 7 8.10 0.87 2.69
CA PHE A 7 8.88 0.68 1.48
C PHE A 7 10.20 -0.03 1.75
N VAL A 8 10.47 -0.49 2.97
CA VAL A 8 11.67 -1.28 3.32
C VAL A 8 11.36 -2.75 3.06
N GLN A 9 12.36 -3.56 2.68
CA GLN A 9 12.17 -5.02 2.59
C GLN A 9 11.72 -5.56 3.95
N GLU A 10 10.75 -6.47 3.97
CA GLU A 10 10.12 -6.92 5.23
C GLU A 10 11.12 -7.41 6.27
N GLY A 11 12.21 -8.07 5.85
CA GLY A 11 13.26 -8.56 6.73
C GLY A 11 14.08 -7.45 7.42
N ASP A 12 14.18 -6.27 6.81
CA ASP A 12 15.00 -5.16 7.32
C ASP A 12 14.15 -4.12 8.07
N VAL A 13 12.82 -4.24 8.06
CA VAL A 13 11.89 -3.25 8.67
C VAL A 13 12.18 -3.00 10.14
N ILE A 14 12.51 -4.05 10.90
CA ILE A 14 12.80 -3.93 12.33
C ILE A 14 14.10 -3.15 12.54
N THR A 15 15.16 -3.52 11.82
CA THR A 15 16.46 -2.83 11.86
C THR A 15 16.31 -1.36 11.45
N ALA A 16 15.60 -1.10 10.37
CA ALA A 16 15.30 0.26 9.90
C ALA A 16 14.55 1.09 10.93
N PHE A 17 13.60 0.48 11.66
CA PHE A 17 12.86 1.15 12.72
C PHE A 17 13.77 1.48 13.91
N GLU A 18 14.59 0.54 14.37
CA GLU A 18 15.53 0.74 15.47
C GLU A 18 16.51 1.88 15.16
N GLU A 19 17.20 1.84 14.02
CA GLU A 19 18.11 2.90 13.55
C GLU A 19 17.42 4.27 13.45
N LEU A 20 16.18 4.30 12.95
CA LEU A 20 15.42 5.54 12.84
C LEU A 20 15.11 6.14 14.21
N THR A 21 14.79 5.30 15.20
CA THR A 21 14.37 5.75 16.53
C THR A 21 15.54 6.15 17.42
N GLU A 22 16.75 5.61 17.22
CA GLU A 22 17.94 5.95 18.02
C GLU A 22 18.28 7.45 18.03
N SER A 23 17.99 8.14 16.93
CA SER A 23 18.28 9.57 16.74
C SER A 23 17.08 10.49 16.96
N CYS A 24 15.93 9.93 17.39
CA CYS A 24 14.70 10.69 17.56
C CYS A 24 14.66 11.48 18.87
N PRO A 25 14.09 12.70 18.86
CA PRO A 25 13.92 13.50 20.07
C PRO A 25 12.84 12.89 20.98
N ARG A 26 12.98 13.02 22.31
CA ARG A 26 12.07 12.38 23.30
C ARG A 26 10.63 12.87 23.19
N GLU A 27 10.43 14.05 22.64
CA GLU A 27 9.13 14.67 22.40
C GLU A 27 8.21 13.81 21.52
N ILE A 28 8.78 12.88 20.73
CA ILE A 28 8.00 11.96 19.88
C ILE A 28 7.97 10.52 20.39
N ASP A 29 8.46 10.25 21.61
CA ASP A 29 8.47 8.90 22.21
C ASP A 29 7.07 8.28 22.22
N ALA A 30 6.02 9.06 22.54
CA ALA A 30 4.65 8.57 22.53
C ALA A 30 4.19 8.06 21.15
N VAL A 31 4.67 8.69 20.06
CA VAL A 31 4.36 8.27 18.69
C VAL A 31 5.17 7.03 18.32
N ILE A 32 6.43 6.97 18.73
CA ILE A 32 7.32 5.81 18.52
C ILE A 32 6.77 4.59 19.26
N ASP A 33 6.41 4.73 20.53
CA ASP A 33 5.80 3.68 21.36
C ASP A 33 4.53 3.14 20.73
N TYR A 34 3.64 4.04 20.28
CA TYR A 34 2.42 3.64 19.59
C TYR A 34 2.71 2.87 18.30
N TRP A 35 3.66 3.36 17.49
CA TRP A 35 4.05 2.73 16.24
C TRP A 35 4.67 1.35 16.48
N GLU A 36 5.56 1.24 17.47
CA GLU A 36 6.19 -0.02 17.84
C GLU A 36 5.11 -1.02 18.29
N ASP A 37 4.23 -0.67 19.22
CA ASP A 37 3.16 -1.56 19.70
C ASP A 37 2.19 -2.00 18.60
N THR A 38 1.98 -1.15 17.61
CA THR A 38 0.95 -1.37 16.58
C THR A 38 1.49 -2.14 15.38
N TYR A 39 2.71 -1.84 14.92
CA TYR A 39 3.21 -2.31 13.62
C TYR A 39 4.51 -3.13 13.67
N ILE A 40 5.32 -3.00 14.73
CA ILE A 40 6.64 -3.66 14.85
C ILE A 40 6.62 -4.78 15.89
N GLY A 41 5.95 -4.53 17.02
CA GLY A 41 5.92 -5.36 18.23
C GLY A 41 7.15 -5.10 19.10
N ARG A 42 7.01 -4.94 20.42
CA ARG A 42 8.16 -4.60 21.30
C ARG A 42 9.10 -5.79 21.53
N GLN A 43 10.40 -5.53 21.59
CA GLN A 43 11.37 -6.54 22.05
C GLN A 43 11.20 -6.80 23.55
N ARG A 44 10.95 -8.05 23.95
CA ARG A 44 10.83 -8.47 25.35
C ARG A 44 11.77 -9.64 25.65
N ARG A 45 12.81 -9.38 26.46
CA ARG A 45 13.84 -10.37 26.84
C ARG A 45 14.42 -11.09 25.62
N ASN A 46 13.89 -12.27 25.27
CA ASN A 46 14.38 -13.15 24.21
C ASN A 46 13.43 -13.24 23.00
N ARG A 47 12.29 -12.54 23.00
CA ARG A 47 11.32 -12.60 21.92
C ARG A 47 10.67 -11.23 21.68
N ARG A 48 10.47 -10.88 20.41
CA ARG A 48 9.62 -9.75 20.03
C ARG A 48 8.14 -10.13 20.16
N ALA A 49 7.36 -9.27 20.80
CA ALA A 49 5.91 -9.44 20.88
C ALA A 49 5.29 -9.34 19.49
N ASP A 50 4.15 -10.01 19.27
CA ASP A 50 3.47 -9.92 17.99
C ASP A 50 2.79 -8.53 17.89
N PRO A 51 2.99 -7.77 16.80
CA PRO A 51 2.31 -6.49 16.60
C PRO A 51 0.81 -6.70 16.37
N LYS A 52 0.01 -5.64 16.57
CA LYS A 52 -1.42 -5.66 16.20
C LYS A 52 -1.62 -5.90 14.71
N PHE A 53 -0.75 -5.33 13.88
CA PHE A 53 -0.74 -5.52 12.43
C PHE A 53 0.63 -6.05 11.99
N PRO A 54 0.70 -7.32 11.56
CA PRO A 54 1.94 -7.91 11.05
C PRO A 54 2.53 -7.14 9.87
N ILE A 55 3.87 -7.13 9.74
CA ILE A 55 4.62 -6.39 8.72
C ILE A 55 4.11 -6.68 7.30
N HIS A 56 3.96 -7.95 6.93
CA HIS A 56 3.50 -8.37 5.61
C HIS A 56 2.10 -7.86 5.22
N VAL A 57 1.29 -7.40 6.18
CA VAL A 57 -0.06 -6.86 5.91
C VAL A 57 0.01 -5.42 5.40
N TRP A 58 0.92 -4.61 5.92
CA TRP A 58 1.01 -3.17 5.63
C TRP A 58 2.22 -2.79 4.78
N ASN A 59 3.20 -3.68 4.64
CA ASN A 59 4.35 -3.46 3.77
C ASN A 59 3.93 -3.42 2.30
N VAL A 60 4.54 -2.51 1.54
CA VAL A 60 4.26 -2.30 0.12
C VAL A 60 5.50 -2.42 -0.75
N HIS A 61 6.67 -2.78 -0.19
CA HIS A 61 7.93 -2.89 -0.94
C HIS A 61 7.76 -3.76 -2.19
N ASP A 62 7.34 -5.01 -2.02
CA ASP A 62 7.21 -5.94 -3.14
C ASP A 62 6.12 -5.53 -4.14
N ARG A 63 5.04 -4.93 -3.64
CA ARG A 63 3.97 -4.38 -4.50
C ARG A 63 4.52 -3.30 -5.41
N VAL A 64 5.29 -2.35 -4.87
CA VAL A 64 5.87 -1.26 -5.66
C VAL A 64 6.91 -1.80 -6.64
N HIS A 65 7.74 -2.75 -6.21
CA HIS A 65 8.70 -3.42 -7.09
C HIS A 65 8.02 -4.11 -8.28
N GLN A 66 6.88 -4.77 -8.05
CA GLN A 66 6.09 -5.46 -9.08
C GLN A 66 5.18 -4.52 -9.89
N GLY A 67 5.20 -3.21 -9.63
CA GLY A 67 4.33 -2.24 -10.29
C GLY A 67 2.84 -2.40 -9.92
N LEU A 68 2.54 -3.06 -8.81
CA LEU A 68 1.18 -3.26 -8.31
C LEU A 68 0.66 -2.01 -7.57
N PRO A 69 -0.67 -1.84 -7.49
CA PRO A 69 -1.27 -0.77 -6.68
C PRO A 69 -0.85 -0.85 -5.21
N ARG A 70 -0.46 0.31 -4.65
CA ARG A 70 -0.12 0.48 -3.23
C ARG A 70 -1.34 0.53 -2.33
N THR A 71 -2.46 1.03 -2.86
CA THR A 71 -3.72 1.19 -2.16
C THR A 71 -4.83 0.44 -2.89
N ASN A 72 -5.94 0.23 -2.19
CA ASN A 72 -7.16 -0.39 -2.67
C ASN A 72 -8.08 0.57 -3.46
N ASN A 73 -7.59 1.75 -3.89
CA ASN A 73 -8.42 2.77 -4.56
C ASN A 73 -9.19 2.25 -5.78
N SER A 74 -8.62 1.31 -6.53
CA SER A 74 -9.30 0.68 -7.67
C SER A 74 -10.50 -0.16 -7.23
N VAL A 75 -10.35 -0.89 -6.12
CA VAL A 75 -11.42 -1.69 -5.51
C VAL A 75 -12.50 -0.79 -4.92
N GLU A 76 -12.12 0.28 -4.23
CA GLU A 76 -13.07 1.28 -3.70
C GLU A 76 -13.83 1.97 -4.84
N GLY A 77 -13.13 2.33 -5.92
CA GLY A 77 -13.74 2.90 -7.13
C GLY A 77 -14.74 1.94 -7.77
N TRP A 78 -14.40 0.64 -7.84
CA TRP A 78 -15.32 -0.38 -8.32
C TRP A 78 -16.53 -0.55 -7.39
N HIS A 79 -16.35 -0.67 -6.08
CA HIS A 79 -17.45 -0.75 -5.11
C HIS A 79 -18.39 0.46 -5.22
N HIS A 80 -17.83 1.67 -5.36
CA HIS A 80 -18.62 2.87 -5.53
C HIS A 80 -19.45 2.82 -6.83
N ALA A 81 -18.84 2.46 -7.96
CA ALA A 81 -19.54 2.32 -9.23
C ALA A 81 -20.62 1.23 -9.21
N PHE A 82 -20.33 0.10 -8.54
CA PHE A 82 -21.29 -0.99 -8.36
C PHE A 82 -22.48 -0.55 -7.51
N GLN A 83 -22.23 0.14 -6.39
CA GLN A 83 -23.27 0.68 -5.52
C GLN A 83 -24.20 1.65 -6.27
N HIS A 84 -23.64 2.51 -7.13
CA HIS A 84 -24.42 3.39 -8.02
C HIS A 84 -25.25 2.59 -9.03
N THR A 85 -24.72 1.50 -9.57
CA THR A 85 -25.41 0.65 -10.55
C THR A 85 -26.57 -0.13 -9.93
N VAL A 86 -26.39 -0.62 -8.69
CA VAL A 86 -27.44 -1.29 -7.90
C VAL A 86 -28.58 -0.33 -7.55
N ASP A 87 -28.26 0.96 -7.39
CA ASP A 87 -29.19 2.05 -7.08
C ASP A 87 -30.16 1.67 -5.94
N CYS A 88 -29.58 1.14 -4.85
CA CYS A 88 -30.33 0.70 -3.68
C CYS A 88 -29.40 0.57 -2.48
N HIS A 89 -29.85 1.02 -1.30
CA HIS A 89 -29.07 0.90 -0.08
C HIS A 89 -29.12 -0.51 0.53
N HIS A 90 -30.26 -1.20 0.40
CA HIS A 90 -30.49 -2.55 0.95
C HIS A 90 -31.16 -3.46 -0.10
N PRO A 91 -30.44 -3.89 -1.14
CA PRO A 91 -31.00 -4.78 -2.16
C PRO A 91 -31.33 -6.15 -1.54
N CYS A 92 -32.45 -6.75 -1.95
CA CYS A 92 -32.71 -8.15 -1.66
C CYS A 92 -31.73 -9.05 -2.45
N ILE A 93 -31.59 -10.31 -2.02
CA ILE A 93 -30.64 -11.25 -2.62
C ILE A 93 -30.84 -11.42 -4.14
N PHE A 94 -32.10 -11.44 -4.62
CA PHE A 94 -32.41 -11.57 -6.04
C PHE A 94 -31.94 -10.37 -6.85
N LYS A 95 -32.21 -9.15 -6.37
CA LYS A 95 -31.72 -7.92 -7.01
C LYS A 95 -30.19 -7.92 -7.05
N LEU A 96 -29.54 -8.31 -5.96
CA LEU A 96 -28.08 -8.37 -5.90
C LEU A 96 -27.51 -9.37 -6.93
N ILE A 97 -28.09 -10.57 -7.03
CA ILE A 97 -27.70 -11.57 -8.04
C ILE A 97 -27.84 -11.02 -9.46
N ASP A 98 -28.94 -10.34 -9.78
CA ASP A 98 -29.16 -9.77 -11.11
C ASP A 98 -28.14 -8.68 -11.44
N HIS A 99 -27.74 -7.85 -10.47
CA HIS A 99 -26.70 -6.85 -10.68
C HIS A 99 -25.30 -7.47 -10.81
N PHE A 100 -25.00 -8.55 -10.07
CA PHE A 100 -23.76 -9.28 -10.28
C PHE A 100 -23.67 -9.92 -11.66
N ARG A 101 -24.78 -10.45 -12.20
CA ARG A 101 -24.83 -10.95 -13.58
C ARG A 101 -24.51 -9.84 -14.59
N LYS A 102 -25.11 -8.67 -14.43
CA LYS A 102 -24.83 -7.50 -15.30
C LYS A 102 -23.37 -7.06 -15.23
N GLU A 103 -22.77 -7.05 -14.04
CA GLU A 103 -21.34 -6.74 -13.90
C GLU A 103 -20.47 -7.82 -14.54
N GLN A 104 -20.81 -9.10 -14.40
CA GLN A 104 -20.12 -10.18 -15.07
C GLN A 104 -20.15 -10.00 -16.59
N ASP A 105 -21.34 -9.77 -17.18
CA ASP A 105 -21.50 -9.53 -18.61
C ASP A 105 -20.64 -8.34 -19.09
N ARG A 106 -20.63 -7.25 -18.32
CA ARG A 106 -19.81 -6.06 -18.59
C ARG A 106 -18.31 -6.39 -18.58
N VAL A 107 -17.84 -7.11 -17.57
CA VAL A 107 -16.43 -7.48 -17.42
C VAL A 107 -15.98 -8.43 -18.54
N GLU A 108 -16.82 -9.38 -18.93
CA GLU A 108 -16.54 -10.29 -20.05
C GLU A 108 -16.39 -9.52 -21.37
N ILE A 109 -17.28 -8.57 -21.65
CA ILE A 109 -17.16 -7.68 -22.82
C ILE A 109 -15.86 -6.88 -22.78
N GLU A 110 -15.51 -6.33 -21.61
CA GLU A 110 -14.27 -5.56 -21.44
C GLU A 110 -13.02 -6.45 -21.65
N LEU A 111 -13.04 -7.68 -21.15
CA LEU A 111 -11.97 -8.66 -21.36
C LEU A 111 -11.78 -9.00 -22.84
N GLU A 112 -12.86 -9.20 -23.60
CA GLU A 112 -12.80 -9.42 -25.05
C GLU A 112 -12.23 -8.23 -25.81
N ARG A 113 -12.56 -7.00 -25.39
CA ARG A 113 -11.90 -5.80 -25.94
C ARG A 113 -10.40 -5.84 -25.69
N PHE A 114 -9.96 -6.19 -24.48
CA PHE A 114 -8.52 -6.33 -24.18
C PHE A 114 -7.84 -7.42 -25.01
N ARG A 115 -8.52 -8.55 -25.25
CA ARG A 115 -8.03 -9.66 -26.09
C ARG A 115 -7.87 -9.25 -27.55
N THR A 116 -8.74 -8.40 -28.07
CA THR A 116 -8.65 -7.84 -29.43
C THR A 116 -7.62 -6.71 -29.57
N GLY A 117 -6.84 -6.43 -28.53
CA GLY A 117 -5.75 -5.46 -28.54
C GLY A 117 -6.17 -4.05 -28.11
N PHE A 118 -7.43 -3.84 -27.72
CA PHE A 118 -7.83 -2.59 -27.09
C PHE A 118 -7.03 -2.39 -25.79
N ARG A 119 -6.60 -1.16 -25.54
CA ARG A 119 -5.90 -0.76 -24.32
C ARG A 119 -6.56 0.51 -23.82
N ASN A 120 -7.04 0.49 -22.58
CA ASN A 120 -7.46 1.72 -21.92
C ASN A 120 -6.23 2.60 -21.69
N PRO A 121 -6.32 3.93 -21.92
CA PRO A 121 -5.27 4.85 -21.52
C PRO A 121 -5.03 4.71 -20.01
N GLU A 122 -3.78 4.84 -19.57
CA GLU A 122 -3.46 4.84 -18.15
C GLU A 122 -4.25 5.94 -17.46
N ALA A 123 -5.27 5.56 -16.69
CA ALA A 123 -6.14 6.47 -15.95
C ALA A 123 -5.43 7.14 -14.76
N SER A 124 -4.12 6.92 -14.63
CA SER A 124 -3.31 7.48 -13.56
C SER A 124 -2.98 8.94 -13.88
N LYS A 125 -3.25 9.84 -12.93
CA LYS A 125 -2.86 11.25 -13.07
C LYS A 125 -1.34 11.27 -13.26
N LYS A 126 -0.84 12.14 -14.15
CA LYS A 126 0.61 12.26 -14.42
C LYS A 126 1.48 12.33 -13.16
N LYS A 127 0.98 12.99 -12.11
CA LYS A 127 1.63 13.09 -10.79
C LYS A 127 1.88 11.72 -10.13
N ASP A 128 0.93 10.79 -10.23
CA ASP A 128 0.96 9.48 -9.57
C ASP A 128 1.91 8.55 -10.32
N VAL A 129 1.91 8.62 -11.66
CA VAL A 129 2.90 7.96 -12.52
C VAL A 129 4.31 8.44 -12.19
N GLN A 130 4.51 9.76 -12.07
CA GLN A 130 5.82 10.33 -11.75
C GLN A 130 6.27 9.99 -10.32
N LEU A 131 5.35 9.94 -9.36
CA LEU A 131 5.62 9.46 -8.01
C LEU A 131 6.07 8.00 -8.03
N ASN A 132 5.33 7.11 -8.69
CA ASN A 132 5.69 5.70 -8.79
C ASN A 132 7.07 5.51 -9.44
N ARG A 133 7.39 6.25 -10.51
CA ARG A 133 8.72 6.22 -11.13
C ARG A 133 9.83 6.58 -10.15
N ARG A 134 9.66 7.67 -9.38
CA ARG A 134 10.64 8.10 -8.37
C ARG A 134 10.83 7.05 -7.28
N LEU A 135 9.74 6.43 -6.80
CA LEU A 135 9.80 5.38 -5.80
C LEU A 135 10.53 4.14 -6.32
N VAL A 136 10.23 3.70 -7.54
CA VAL A 136 10.94 2.57 -8.18
C VAL A 136 12.43 2.87 -8.34
N THR A 137 12.80 4.09 -8.73
CA THR A 137 14.22 4.49 -8.80
C THR A 137 14.91 4.44 -7.44
N LEU A 138 14.26 4.94 -6.37
CA LEU A 138 14.81 4.87 -5.02
C LEU A 138 14.98 3.44 -4.54
N MET A 139 14.01 2.58 -4.84
CA MET A 139 14.07 1.14 -4.51
C MET A 139 15.19 0.40 -5.27
N GLY A 140 15.52 0.83 -6.50
CA GLY A 140 16.68 0.30 -7.22
C GLY A 140 18.03 0.62 -6.55
N ASN A 141 18.07 1.66 -5.70
CA ASN A 141 19.26 2.08 -4.95
C ASN A 141 19.21 1.59 -3.49
N TYR A 142 18.32 0.65 -3.17
CA TYR A 142 18.17 0.12 -1.81
C TYR A 142 19.47 -0.57 -1.37
N ASN A 143 19.96 -0.18 -0.19
CA ASN A 143 21.15 -0.75 0.44
C ASN A 143 20.83 -1.08 1.90
N ASN A 144 21.00 -2.35 2.27
CA ASN A 144 20.71 -2.84 3.62
C ASN A 144 21.73 -2.34 4.65
N ASP A 145 22.91 -1.90 4.21
CA ASP A 145 23.97 -1.42 5.11
C ASP A 145 23.78 0.04 5.56
N ASP A 146 22.90 0.81 4.89
CA ASP A 146 22.62 2.21 5.24
C ASP A 146 21.17 2.61 4.84
N LEU A 147 20.22 2.34 5.76
CA LEU A 147 18.79 2.49 5.50
C LEU A 147 18.28 3.92 5.72
N LEU A 148 18.99 4.75 6.49
CA LEU A 148 18.54 6.11 6.82
C LEU A 148 18.44 7.05 5.61
N PRO A 149 19.42 7.14 4.69
CA PRO A 149 19.30 7.94 3.48
C PRO A 149 18.15 7.47 2.59
N TYR A 150 17.95 6.15 2.49
CA TYR A 150 16.85 5.54 1.76
C TYR A 150 15.50 5.99 2.34
N LEU A 151 15.31 5.84 3.66
CA LEU A 151 14.10 6.27 4.36
C LEU A 151 13.82 7.77 4.19
N ARG A 152 14.86 8.61 4.18
CA ARG A 152 14.72 10.06 3.92
C ARG A 152 14.23 10.32 2.49
N GLY A 153 14.84 9.64 1.51
CA GLY A 153 14.45 9.74 0.10
C GLY A 153 12.99 9.35 -0.13
N ILE A 154 12.55 8.24 0.47
CA ILE A 154 11.14 7.82 0.41
C ILE A 154 10.25 8.83 1.12
N SER A 155 10.58 9.24 2.34
CA SER A 155 9.78 10.18 3.13
C SER A 155 9.53 11.49 2.37
N ASN A 156 10.52 12.02 1.65
CA ASN A 156 10.38 13.24 0.86
C ASN A 156 9.43 13.10 -0.34
N ASN A 157 9.22 11.87 -0.84
CA ASN A 157 8.26 11.60 -1.91
C ASN A 157 6.84 11.32 -1.38
N LEU A 158 6.72 10.99 -0.09
CA LEU A 158 5.43 10.76 0.57
C LEU A 158 4.80 12.03 1.12
N THR A 159 5.59 13.08 1.36
CA THR A 159 5.08 14.40 1.74
C THR A 159 4.27 14.97 0.56
N LEU A 160 2.94 15.06 0.76
CA LEU A 160 2.01 15.72 -0.15
C LEU A 160 2.13 17.24 -0.09
#